data_AF-A0A2V6R4E7-F1
#
_entry.id   AF-A0A2V6R4E7-F1
#
_cell.length_a   1.000
_cell.length_b   1.000
_cell.length_c   1.000
_cell.angle_alpha   90.00
_cell.angle_beta   90.00
_cell.angle_gamma   90.00
#
_symmetry.space_group_name_H-M   'P 1'
#
loop_
_entity.id
_entity.type
_entity.pdbx_description
1 polymer ?
#
loop_
_entity_poly.entity_id
_entity_poly.type
_entity_poly.pdbx_seq_one_letter_code
_entity_poly.pdbx_strand_id
1 'polypeptide(L)'
;MSGSDWSRALAVAAFIGSYAALGLGRVPGFRVDRTGVAIICATAMVVSGVIGWDEAVASVDAHTLVLLFGMMIVTAYLRLSGFFCLVMAWAIRNARTPLA
;
A
#
# COMPACT_ATOMS: atom_id res chain seq x y z
N MET A 1 -29.15 -3.65 -20.43
CA MET A 1 -27.83 -4.05 -19.87
C MET A 1 -26.71 -3.12 -20.34
N SER A 2 -26.87 -1.79 -20.36
CA SER A 2 -26.09 -0.99 -21.34
C SER A 2 -25.13 0.09 -20.81
N GLY A 3 -24.99 0.30 -19.49
CA GLY A 3 -24.02 1.29 -18.99
C GLY A 3 -23.50 1.00 -17.58
N SER A 4 -24.40 0.67 -16.65
CA SER A 4 -24.04 0.30 -15.26
C SER A 4 -23.27 -1.02 -15.16
N ASP A 5 -23.53 -1.98 -16.04
CA ASP A 5 -22.92 -3.30 -15.96
C ASP A 5 -21.46 -3.27 -16.43
N TRP A 6 -21.17 -2.41 -17.42
CA TRP A 6 -19.81 -2.22 -17.93
C TRP A 6 -18.92 -1.46 -16.95
N SER A 7 -19.45 -0.39 -16.32
CA SER A 7 -18.70 0.34 -15.27
C SER A 7 -18.41 -0.56 -14.06
N ARG A 8 -19.37 -1.40 -13.66
CA ARG A 8 -19.17 -2.42 -12.63
C ARG A 8 -18.10 -3.43 -12.99
N ALA A 9 -18.12 -3.96 -14.22
CA ALA A 9 -17.12 -4.91 -14.69
C ALA A 9 -15.71 -4.29 -14.69
N LEU A 10 -15.58 -3.04 -15.16
CA LEU A 10 -14.32 -2.28 -15.12
C LEU A 10 -13.87 -2.03 -13.68
N ALA A 11 -14.79 -1.67 -12.78
CA ALA A 11 -14.47 -1.44 -11.37
C ALA A 11 -13.92 -2.70 -10.70
N VAL A 12 -14.58 -3.84 -10.91
CA VAL A 12 -14.15 -5.13 -10.36
C VAL A 12 -12.81 -5.58 -10.97
N ALA A 13 -12.64 -5.43 -12.28
CA ALA A 13 -11.38 -5.75 -12.95
C ALA A 13 -10.21 -4.89 -12.44
N ALA A 14 -10.42 -3.58 -12.30
CA ALA A 14 -9.42 -2.66 -11.75
C ALA A 14 -9.11 -2.97 -10.28
N PHE A 15 -10.12 -3.33 -9.48
CA PHE A 15 -9.94 -3.72 -8.09
C PHE A 15 -9.10 -5.00 -7.96
N ILE A 16 -9.46 -6.06 -8.68
CA ILE A 16 -8.69 -7.32 -8.66
C ILE A 16 -7.28 -7.09 -9.20
N GLY A 17 -7.15 -6.36 -10.31
CA GLY A 17 -5.87 -6.03 -10.92
C GLY A 17 -4.95 -5.25 -9.99
N SER A 18 -5.48 -4.23 -9.30
CA SER A 18 -4.71 -3.42 -8.35
C SER A 18 -4.24 -4.24 -7.14
N TYR A 19 -5.10 -5.07 -6.55
CA TYR A 19 -4.74 -5.88 -5.40
C TYR A 19 -3.73 -6.98 -5.77
N ALA A 20 -3.89 -7.62 -6.93
CA ALA A 20 -2.92 -8.59 -7.45
C ALA A 20 -1.55 -7.94 -7.68
N ALA A 21 -1.51 -6.76 -8.30
CA ALA A 21 -0.28 -6.03 -8.54
C ALA A 21 0.40 -5.54 -7.25
N LEU A 22 -0.38 -5.09 -6.25
CA LEU A 22 0.12 -4.74 -4.91
C LEU A 22 0.69 -5.94 -4.17
N GLY A 23 0.01 -7.10 -4.26
CA GLY A 23 0.44 -8.36 -3.64
C GLY A 23 1.75 -8.90 -4.23
N LEU A 24 1.94 -8.75 -5.54
CA LEU A 24 3.20 -9.06 -6.21
C LEU A 24 4.34 -8.13 -5.78
N GLY A 25 4.03 -6.92 -5.29
CA GLY A 25 4.98 -5.97 -4.69
C GLY A 25 5.94 -5.30 -5.67
N ARG A 26 6.19 -5.90 -6.83
CA ARG A 26 6.90 -5.32 -7.99
C ARG A 26 6.31 -5.92 -9.26
N VAL A 27 6.02 -5.06 -10.24
CA VAL A 27 5.63 -5.53 -11.58
C VAL A 27 6.89 -6.05 -12.28
N PRO A 28 6.99 -7.36 -12.59
CA PRO A 28 8.17 -7.91 -13.24
C PRO A 28 8.38 -7.24 -14.62
N GLY A 29 9.55 -6.63 -14.83
CA GLY A 29 9.91 -5.91 -16.06
C GLY A 29 9.68 -4.40 -16.05
N PHE A 30 8.90 -3.86 -15.10
CA PHE A 30 8.71 -2.42 -14.93
C PHE A 30 9.29 -1.95 -13.59
N ARG A 31 9.97 -0.79 -13.55
CA ARG A 31 10.50 -0.20 -12.30
C ARG A 31 9.39 0.46 -11.47
N VAL A 32 8.27 -0.23 -11.30
CA VAL A 32 7.08 0.26 -10.61
C VAL A 32 6.99 -0.41 -9.24
N ASP A 33 6.90 0.40 -8.20
CA ASP A 33 6.70 -0.02 -6.81
C ASP A 33 5.20 -0.05 -6.44
N ARG A 34 4.90 -0.40 -5.19
CA ARG A 34 3.52 -0.45 -4.68
C ARG A 34 2.78 0.88 -4.87
N THR A 35 3.45 2.01 -4.64
CA THR A 35 2.87 3.34 -4.81
C THR A 35 2.57 3.64 -6.28
N GLY A 36 3.51 3.33 -7.18
CA GLY A 36 3.31 3.50 -8.61
C GLY A 36 2.14 2.66 -9.15
N VAL A 37 2.00 1.41 -8.72
CA VAL A 37 0.85 0.56 -9.08
C VAL A 37 -0.45 1.21 -8.64
N ALA A 38 -0.52 1.69 -7.39
CA ALA A 38 -1.72 2.32 -6.85
C ALA A 38 -2.13 3.56 -7.67
N ILE A 39 -1.18 4.42 -8.02
CA ILE A 39 -1.44 5.62 -8.84
C ILE A 39 -1.95 5.24 -10.23
N ILE A 40 -1.30 4.27 -10.91
CA ILE A 40 -1.73 3.81 -12.24
C ILE A 40 -3.17 3.30 -12.21
N CYS A 41 -3.53 2.49 -11.21
CA CYS A 41 -4.88 1.97 -11.06
C CYS A 41 -5.89 3.09 -10.77
N ALA A 42 -5.56 4.03 -9.87
CA ALA A 42 -6.42 5.18 -9.58
C ALA A 42 -6.66 6.04 -10.84
N THR A 43 -5.60 6.34 -11.61
CA THR A 43 -5.72 7.07 -12.89
C THR A 43 -6.58 6.32 -13.89
N ALA A 44 -6.45 4.99 -14.00
CA ALA A 44 -7.29 4.18 -14.87
C ALA A 44 -8.78 4.27 -14.47
N MET A 45 -9.10 4.28 -13.17
CA MET A 45 -10.49 4.42 -12.69
C MET A 45 -11.08 5.80 -13.01
N VAL A 46 -10.29 6.87 -12.88
CA VAL A 46 -10.75 8.23 -13.19
C VAL A 46 -10.92 8.44 -14.70
N VAL A 47 -9.93 8.04 -15.51
CA VAL A 47 -9.96 8.23 -16.98
C VAL A 47 -11.08 7.40 -17.63
N SER A 48 -11.38 6.22 -17.09
CA SER A 48 -12.52 5.41 -17.55
C SER A 48 -13.88 5.93 -17.09
N GLY A 49 -13.93 6.99 -16.27
CA GLY A 49 -15.16 7.58 -15.76
C GLY A 49 -15.90 6.71 -14.74
N VAL A 50 -15.21 5.72 -14.14
CA VAL A 50 -15.81 4.87 -13.09
C VAL A 50 -16.01 5.65 -11.79
N ILE A 51 -15.10 6.58 -11.50
CA ILE A 51 -15.19 7.54 -10.40
C ILE A 51 -14.80 8.93 -10.90
N GLY A 52 -15.50 9.97 -10.43
CA GLY A 52 -15.14 11.36 -10.77
C GLY A 52 -13.83 11.80 -10.10
N TRP A 53 -13.15 12.80 -10.66
CA TRP A 53 -11.90 13.32 -10.08
C TRP A 53 -12.09 13.81 -8.64
N ASP A 54 -13.10 14.64 -8.39
CA ASP A 54 -13.34 15.21 -7.06
C ASP A 54 -13.66 14.12 -6.02
N GLU A 55 -14.41 13.10 -6.43
CA GLU A 55 -14.76 11.96 -5.58
C GLU A 55 -13.54 11.06 -5.32
N ALA A 56 -12.70 10.83 -6.33
CA ALA A 56 -11.46 10.11 -6.18
C ALA A 56 -10.50 10.82 -5.22
N VAL A 57 -10.35 12.15 -5.33
CA VAL A 57 -9.53 12.95 -4.40
C VAL A 57 -10.13 12.93 -2.99
N ALA A 58 -11.45 13.05 -2.85
CA ALA A 58 -12.12 12.99 -1.57
C ALA A 58 -12.01 11.61 -0.88
N SER A 59 -11.80 10.53 -1.66
CA SER A 59 -11.58 9.19 -1.11
C SER A 59 -10.19 9.00 -0.46
N VAL A 60 -9.25 9.93 -0.71
CA VAL A 60 -7.90 9.87 -0.15
C VAL A 60 -7.89 10.50 1.24
N ASP A 61 -7.76 9.67 2.27
CA ASP A 61 -7.70 10.15 3.65
C ASP A 61 -6.30 10.67 4.02
N ALA A 62 -6.17 11.99 4.08
CA ALA A 62 -4.92 12.67 4.41
C ALA A 62 -4.42 12.36 5.83
N HIS A 63 -5.34 12.15 6.79
CA HIS A 63 -4.98 11.88 8.17
C HIS A 63 -4.21 10.55 8.30
N THR A 64 -4.71 9.50 7.66
CA THR A 64 -4.07 8.18 7.59
C THR A 64 -2.75 8.26 6.87
N LEU A 65 -2.66 8.99 5.74
CA LEU A 65 -1.38 9.19 5.04
C LEU A 65 -0.33 9.84 5.94
N VAL A 66 -0.70 10.91 6.66
CA VAL A 66 0.20 11.59 7.61
C VAL A 66 0.60 10.66 8.76
N LEU A 67 -0.34 9.87 9.29
CA LEU A 67 -0.08 8.92 10.37
C LEU A 67 0.90 7.82 9.93
N LEU A 68 0.67 7.21 8.77
CA LEU A 68 1.54 6.19 8.19
C LEU A 68 2.92 6.76 7.85
N PHE A 69 2.97 7.97 7.30
CA PHE A 69 4.22 8.67 7.02
C PHE A 69 5.00 8.98 8.30
N GLY A 70 4.33 9.47 9.34
CA GLY A 70 4.93 9.68 10.66
C GLY A 70 5.52 8.40 11.24
N MET A 71 4.78 7.29 11.15
CA MET A 71 5.29 5.97 11.55
C MET A 71 6.51 5.55 10.72
N MET A 72 6.53 5.84 9.42
CA MET A 72 7.67 5.57 8.55
C MET A 72 8.91 6.39 8.96
N ILE A 73 8.74 7.66 9.36
CA ILE A 73 9.84 8.48 9.88
C ILE A 73 10.36 7.93 11.21
N VAL A 74 9.47 7.64 12.15
CA VAL A 74 9.85 7.11 13.48
C VAL A 74 10.62 5.81 13.32
N THR A 75 10.10 4.87 12.52
CA THR A 75 10.77 3.59 12.26
C THR A 75 12.11 3.77 11.54
N ALA A 76 12.24 4.72 10.62
CA ALA A 76 13.51 5.03 9.97
C ALA A 76 14.56 5.53 10.98
N TYR A 77 14.20 6.42 11.89
CA TYR A 77 15.11 6.91 12.94
C TYR A 77 15.50 5.82 13.94
N LEU A 78 14.54 4.99 14.37
CA LEU A 78 14.83 3.84 15.23
C LEU A 78 15.77 2.82 14.56
N ARG A 79 15.62 2.64 13.24
CA ARG A 79 16.53 1.79 12.46
C ARG A 79 17.93 2.41 12.35
N LEU A 80 18.02 3.71 12.10
CA LEU A 80 19.30 4.42 11.98
C LEU A 80 20.08 4.44 13.30
N SER A 81 19.39 4.59 14.44
CA SER A 81 20.01 4.56 15.76
C SER A 81 20.42 3.15 16.24
N GLY A 82 20.07 2.11 15.50
CA GLY A 82 20.31 0.71 15.89
C GLY A 82 19.38 0.20 17.00
N PHE A 83 18.34 0.96 17.36
CA PHE A 83 17.43 0.62 18.46
C PHE A 83 16.81 -0.77 18.30
N PHE A 84 16.39 -1.14 17.08
CA PHE A 84 15.84 -2.47 16.83
C PHE A 84 16.83 -3.60 17.11
N CYS A 85 18.13 -3.39 16.87
CA CYS A 85 19.17 -4.37 17.19
C CYS A 85 19.35 -4.52 18.71
N LEU A 86 19.35 -3.41 19.45
CA LEU A 86 19.42 -3.41 20.91
C LEU A 86 18.24 -4.17 21.53
N VAL A 87 17.02 -3.85 21.09
CA VAL A 87 15.79 -4.50 21.58
C VAL A 87 15.80 -5.99 21.24
N MET A 88 16.24 -6.38 20.05
CA MET A 88 16.34 -7.78 19.64
C MET A 88 17.35 -8.55 20.49
N ALA A 89 18.54 -8.00 20.73
CA ALA A 89 19.55 -8.63 21.59
C ALA A 89 19.07 -8.75 23.03
N TRP A 90 18.35 -7.74 23.55
CA TRP A 90 17.74 -7.80 24.86
C TRP A 90 16.63 -8.86 24.93
N ALA A 91 15.75 -8.92 23.93
CA ALA A 91 14.68 -9.90 23.84
C ALA A 91 15.22 -11.33 23.80
N ILE A 92 16.29 -11.60 23.03
CA ILE A 92 16.94 -12.92 22.95
C ILE A 92 17.57 -13.30 24.29
N ARG A 93 18.28 -12.37 24.95
CA ARG A 93 18.84 -12.63 26.30
C ARG A 93 17.77 -12.89 27.35
N ASN A 94 16.62 -12.24 27.21
CA ASN A 94 15.50 -12.39 28.15
C ASN A 94 14.58 -13.57 27.80
N ALA A 95 14.64 -14.08 26.57
CA ALA A 95 13.94 -15.29 26.15
C ALA A 95 14.56 -16.50 26.87
N ARG A 96 14.03 -16.81 28.06
CA ARG A 96 14.38 -18.00 28.82
C ARG A 96 13.76 -19.23 28.15
N THR A 97 14.39 -19.71 27.08
CA THR A 97 14.51 -21.13 26.64
C THR A 97 14.80 -21.19 25.13
N PRO A 98 15.82 -21.96 24.70
CA PRO A 98 15.80 -22.55 23.38
C PRO A 98 14.81 -23.71 23.42
N LEU A 99 13.73 -23.66 22.64
CA LEU A 99 12.93 -24.86 22.37
C LEU A 99 13.82 -25.80 21.54
N ALA A 100 14.36 -26.82 22.23
CA ALA A 100 14.96 -28.02 21.64
C ALA A 100 13.85 -28.96 21.14
#